data_AF-A0A1F5W931-F1
#
_entry.id   AF-A0A1F5W931-F1
#
_cell.length_a   1.000
_cell.length_b   1.000
_cell.length_c   1.000
_cell.angle_alpha   90.00
_cell.angle_beta   90.00
_cell.angle_gamma   90.00
#
_symmetry.space_group_name_H-M   'P 1'
#
loop_
_entity.id
_entity.type
_entity.pdbx_description
1 polymer ?
#
loop_
_entity_poly.entity_id
_entity_poly.type
_entity_poly.pdbx_seq_one_letter_code
_entity_poly.pdbx_strand_id
1 'polypeptide(L)'
;MAERRSFFERLTGGVHVDNLDEPSGQDAKKPTKHDLPQDEEGQLTIDVWQTPDEIVVQAIVGGVKPEDLDVSVTHDMVTLRGKREKQREVSGNDYFYQELYWGAFSRSILLPQEVDADEAQATIKNGLLTIHLPKLDKARVAKLKVKNE
;
A
#
# COMPACT_ATOMS: atom_id res chain seq x y z
N MET A 1 25.37 -44.82 -0.72
CA MET A 1 25.99 -43.63 -0.10
C MET A 1 24.85 -42.81 0.49
N ALA A 2 24.91 -42.47 1.78
CA ALA A 2 23.78 -41.86 2.49
C ALA A 2 23.67 -40.35 2.16
N GLU A 3 22.48 -39.92 1.76
CA GLU A 3 22.14 -38.54 1.42
C GLU A 3 22.04 -37.68 2.69
N ARG A 4 22.73 -36.54 2.73
CA ARG A 4 22.72 -35.61 3.88
C ARG A 4 21.52 -34.68 3.77
N ARG A 5 20.69 -34.67 4.81
CA ARG A 5 19.55 -33.75 4.98
C ARG A 5 19.98 -32.28 4.90
N SER A 6 19.14 -31.46 4.27
CA SER A 6 19.34 -30.03 4.12
C SER A 6 19.27 -29.31 5.46
N PHE A 7 20.02 -28.22 5.62
CA PHE A 7 20.07 -27.38 6.82
C PHE A 7 18.68 -26.90 7.26
N PHE A 8 17.78 -26.64 6.31
CA PHE A 8 16.41 -26.22 6.58
C PHE A 8 15.50 -27.32 7.15
N GLU A 9 15.73 -28.59 6.79
CA GLU A 9 14.97 -29.73 7.33
C GLU A 9 15.30 -29.98 8.80
N ARG A 10 16.51 -29.63 9.23
CA ARG A 10 16.95 -29.74 10.63
C ARG A 10 16.36 -28.65 11.52
N LEU A 11 16.03 -27.47 10.95
CA LEU A 11 15.56 -26.31 11.69
C LEU A 11 14.05 -26.34 11.96
N THR A 12 13.30 -26.92 11.02
CA THR A 12 11.82 -26.82 11.00
C THR A 12 11.12 -28.07 11.54
N GLY A 13 11.86 -29.15 11.83
CA GLY A 13 11.27 -30.39 12.35
C GLY A 13 10.20 -30.99 11.44
N GLY A 14 10.28 -30.73 10.12
CA GLY A 14 9.24 -31.07 9.16
C GLY A 14 9.01 -32.57 9.02
N VAL A 15 7.79 -32.99 9.34
CA VAL A 15 7.28 -34.36 9.25
C VAL A 15 7.19 -34.77 7.77
N HIS A 16 7.63 -36.00 7.48
CA HIS A 16 7.47 -36.63 6.18
C HIS A 16 5.99 -36.91 5.95
N VAL A 17 5.39 -36.30 4.92
CA VAL A 17 4.00 -36.56 4.53
C VAL A 17 4.04 -37.44 3.28
N ASP A 18 4.13 -38.74 3.50
CA ASP A 18 3.89 -39.73 2.45
C ASP A 18 2.39 -39.86 2.21
N ASN A 19 2.02 -39.93 0.93
CA ASN A 19 0.71 -40.24 0.36
C ASN A 19 -0.36 -39.14 0.42
N LEU A 20 -0.36 -38.30 -0.62
CA LEU A 20 -1.60 -37.82 -1.23
C LEU A 20 -1.72 -38.53 -2.58
N ASP A 21 -2.80 -39.30 -2.75
CA ASP A 21 -3.14 -39.99 -3.99
C ASP A 21 -3.21 -39.00 -5.16
N GLU A 22 -2.37 -39.18 -6.18
CA GLU A 22 -2.47 -38.44 -7.43
C GLU A 22 -3.62 -38.98 -8.29
N PRO A 23 -4.57 -38.15 -8.75
CA PRO A 23 -5.38 -38.52 -9.89
C PRO A 23 -4.54 -38.32 -11.16
N SER A 24 -4.23 -39.45 -11.82
CA SER A 24 -3.60 -39.49 -13.14
C SER A 24 -4.51 -38.85 -14.20
N GLY A 25 -4.08 -37.74 -14.80
CA GLY A 25 -4.80 -37.10 -15.90
C GLY A 25 -4.17 -35.79 -16.37
N GLN A 26 -3.26 -35.90 -17.35
CA GLN A 26 -2.77 -34.94 -18.36
C GLN A 26 -3.07 -33.43 -18.16
N ASP A 27 -1.97 -32.65 -18.20
CA ASP A 27 -1.88 -31.18 -18.36
C ASP A 27 -2.13 -30.27 -17.15
N ALA A 28 -1.49 -30.55 -16.01
CA ALA A 28 -1.25 -29.52 -15.00
C ALA A 28 0.00 -28.69 -15.38
N LYS A 29 -0.18 -27.59 -16.12
CA LYS A 29 0.88 -26.57 -16.28
C LYS A 29 1.31 -26.09 -14.89
N LYS A 30 2.61 -26.22 -14.57
CA LYS A 30 3.20 -25.48 -13.43
C LYS A 30 2.85 -24.00 -13.61
N PRO A 31 2.33 -23.32 -12.58
CA PRO A 31 2.01 -21.91 -12.70
C PRO A 31 3.27 -21.17 -13.12
N THR A 32 3.19 -20.52 -14.27
CA THR A 32 4.24 -19.59 -14.72
C THR A 32 4.10 -18.30 -13.93
N LYS A 33 5.11 -17.44 -13.90
CA LYS A 33 5.05 -16.14 -13.16
C LYS A 33 3.86 -15.25 -13.57
N HIS A 34 3.11 -15.61 -14.61
CA HIS A 34 1.87 -14.95 -15.05
C HIS A 34 0.59 -15.41 -14.34
N ASP A 35 0.63 -16.44 -13.49
CA ASP A 35 -0.55 -17.00 -12.83
C ASP A 35 -0.73 -16.49 -11.37
N LEU A 36 0.01 -15.44 -10.98
CA LEU A 36 -0.22 -14.71 -9.73
C LEU A 36 -1.34 -13.68 -9.93
N PRO A 37 -2.23 -13.46 -8.94
CA PRO A 37 -3.29 -12.46 -9.06
C PRO A 37 -2.70 -11.09 -9.48
N GLN A 38 -3.25 -10.51 -10.54
CA GLN A 38 -2.76 -9.28 -11.19
C GLN A 38 -3.05 -7.99 -10.40
N ASP A 39 -3.52 -8.09 -9.16
CA ASP A 39 -4.08 -6.97 -8.41
C ASP A 39 -3.47 -6.80 -7.01
N GLU A 40 -2.17 -7.06 -6.84
CA GLU A 40 -1.47 -6.53 -5.65
C GLU A 40 -1.15 -5.05 -5.88
N GLU A 41 -2.12 -4.19 -5.53
CA GLU A 41 -1.88 -2.75 -5.41
C GLU A 41 -0.68 -2.52 -4.47
N GLY A 42 0.32 -1.79 -4.97
CA GLY A 42 1.53 -1.47 -4.24
C GLY A 42 1.22 -0.62 -3.02
N GLN A 43 1.98 -0.86 -1.94
CA GLN A 43 1.88 -0.03 -0.76
C GLN A 43 2.60 1.30 -0.97
N LEU A 44 1.86 2.41 -0.91
CA LEU A 44 2.46 3.74 -0.89
C LEU A 44 3.01 4.05 0.51
N THR A 45 4.30 4.34 0.60
CA THR A 45 4.95 4.82 1.82
C THR A 45 4.59 6.28 2.07
N ILE A 46 4.28 6.60 3.32
CA ILE A 46 3.79 7.91 3.73
C ILE A 46 4.43 8.36 5.04
N ASP A 47 4.54 9.66 5.20
CA ASP A 47 4.76 10.32 6.48
C ASP A 47 3.50 11.10 6.86
N VAL A 48 3.12 11.06 8.13
CA VAL A 48 1.97 11.78 8.67
C VAL A 48 2.39 12.47 9.96
N TRP A 49 2.16 13.78 10.04
CA TRP A 49 2.38 14.55 11.26
C TRP A 49 1.34 15.65 11.39
N GLN A 50 1.34 16.36 12.51
CA GLN A 50 0.44 17.47 12.75
C GLN A 50 1.20 18.73 13.15
N THR A 51 0.65 19.86 12.77
CA THR A 51 0.93 21.16 13.39
C THR A 51 -0.18 21.45 14.40
N PRO A 52 -0.19 22.61 15.08
CA PRO A 52 -1.36 23.02 15.82
C PRO A 52 -2.61 22.96 14.93
N ASP A 53 -2.59 23.54 13.73
CA ASP A 53 -3.80 23.86 12.95
C ASP A 53 -4.16 22.84 11.87
N GLU A 54 -3.23 21.98 11.45
CA GLU A 54 -3.44 21.01 10.37
C GLU A 54 -2.82 19.65 10.66
N ILE A 55 -3.28 18.65 9.92
CA ILE A 55 -2.60 17.37 9.71
C ILE A 55 -1.95 17.45 8.32
N VAL A 56 -0.72 16.96 8.21
CA VAL A 56 0.01 16.94 6.93
C VAL A 56 0.36 15.50 6.59
N VAL A 57 0.09 15.12 5.34
CA VAL A 57 0.45 13.81 4.77
C VAL A 57 1.43 14.03 3.63
N GLN A 58 2.56 13.31 3.64
CA GLN A 58 3.51 13.30 2.52
C GLN A 58 3.72 11.90 1.96
N ALA A 59 3.93 11.83 0.64
CA ALA A 59 4.23 10.60 -0.06
C ALA A 59 5.20 10.84 -1.22
N ILE A 60 6.14 9.92 -1.43
CA ILE A 60 7.01 9.93 -2.60
C ILE A 60 6.25 9.34 -3.79
N VAL A 61 5.95 10.19 -4.78
CA VAL A 61 5.21 9.86 -6.02
C VAL A 61 6.06 10.17 -7.26
N GLY A 62 7.38 10.02 -7.15
CA GLY A 62 8.32 10.26 -8.25
C GLY A 62 7.92 9.49 -9.52
N GLY A 63 7.87 10.21 -10.65
CA GLY A 63 7.51 9.66 -11.96
C GLY A 63 6.01 9.50 -12.21
N VAL A 64 5.15 9.82 -11.24
CA VAL A 64 3.69 9.85 -11.41
C VAL A 64 3.26 11.24 -11.86
N LYS A 65 2.40 11.34 -12.88
CA LYS A 65 1.85 12.62 -13.29
C LYS A 65 0.69 13.02 -12.37
N PRO A 66 0.43 14.33 -12.13
CA PRO A 66 -0.69 14.76 -11.30
C PRO A 66 -2.05 14.18 -11.74
N GLU A 67 -2.28 14.04 -13.05
CA GLU A 67 -3.50 13.47 -13.61
C GLU A 67 -3.68 11.96 -13.34
N ASP A 68 -2.60 11.26 -12.97
CA ASP A 68 -2.60 9.83 -12.64
C ASP A 68 -2.72 9.59 -11.11
N LEU A 69 -2.99 10.65 -10.34
CA LEU A 69 -3.18 10.61 -8.90
C LEU A 69 -4.63 10.95 -8.54
N ASP A 70 -5.22 10.11 -7.71
CA ASP A 70 -6.51 10.36 -7.06
C ASP A 70 -6.25 10.54 -5.56
N VAL A 71 -6.67 11.70 -5.06
CA VAL A 71 -6.64 12.03 -3.64
C VAL A 71 -8.07 12.32 -3.21
N SER A 72 -8.60 11.44 -2.36
CA SER A 72 -9.93 11.55 -1.81
C SER A 72 -9.84 11.85 -0.32
N VAL A 73 -10.54 12.90 0.14
CA VAL A 73 -10.54 13.35 1.54
C VAL A 73 -11.96 13.32 2.07
N THR A 74 -12.11 12.80 3.27
CA THR A 74 -13.32 12.87 4.10
C THR A 74 -12.96 13.50 5.44
N HIS A 75 -13.91 13.70 6.34
CA HIS A 75 -13.62 14.30 7.65
C HIS A 75 -12.58 13.52 8.46
N ASP A 76 -12.57 12.20 8.41
CA ASP A 76 -11.75 11.35 9.26
C ASP A 76 -10.79 10.44 8.48
N MET A 77 -10.74 10.54 7.14
CA MET A 77 -9.91 9.67 6.33
C MET A 77 -9.38 10.35 5.06
N VAL A 78 -8.13 10.04 4.71
CA VAL A 78 -7.53 10.35 3.41
C VAL A 78 -7.19 9.08 2.67
N THR A 79 -7.56 9.01 1.40
CA THR A 79 -7.22 7.93 0.47
C THR A 79 -6.39 8.47 -0.68
N LEU A 80 -5.24 7.86 -0.91
CA LEU A 80 -4.35 8.14 -2.03
C LEU A 80 -4.35 6.93 -2.96
N ARG A 81 -4.53 7.17 -4.26
CA ARG A 81 -4.41 6.16 -5.31
C ARG A 81 -3.64 6.71 -6.49
N GLY A 82 -3.00 5.83 -7.24
CA GLY A 82 -2.36 6.21 -8.49
C GLY A 82 -1.61 5.06 -9.12
N LYS A 83 -0.84 5.35 -10.18
CA LYS A 83 -0.08 4.34 -10.92
C LYS A 83 1.31 4.84 -11.29
N ARG A 84 2.33 4.01 -11.10
CA ARG A 84 3.69 4.23 -11.62
C ARG A 84 3.86 3.47 -12.92
N GLU A 85 4.14 4.19 -14.01
CA GLU A 85 4.36 3.60 -15.32
C GLU A 85 5.84 3.38 -15.62
N LYS A 86 6.13 2.20 -16.18
CA LYS A 86 7.49 1.83 -16.58
C LYS A 86 7.79 2.42 -17.97
N GLN A 87 8.79 3.27 -18.08
CA GLN A 87 9.12 3.92 -19.37
C GLN A 87 9.82 3.00 -20.38
N ARG A 88 10.42 1.90 -19.93
CA ARG A 88 11.14 0.96 -20.80
C ARG A 88 10.91 -0.47 -20.38
N GLU A 89 10.61 -1.32 -21.36
CA GLU A 89 10.63 -2.76 -21.17
C GLU A 89 12.09 -3.28 -21.25
N VAL A 90 12.46 -4.04 -20.23
CA VAL A 90 13.74 -4.73 -20.11
C VAL A 90 13.41 -6.15 -19.69
N SER A 91 14.01 -7.13 -20.37
CA SER A 91 13.77 -8.53 -20.07
C SER A 91 14.25 -8.87 -18.66
N GLY A 92 13.56 -9.81 -18.00
CA GLY A 92 13.92 -10.21 -16.63
C GLY A 92 15.38 -10.64 -16.46
N ASN A 93 15.94 -11.32 -17.48
CA ASN A 93 17.33 -11.81 -17.45
C ASN A 93 18.38 -10.71 -17.63
N ASP A 94 17.97 -9.52 -18.07
CA ASP A 94 18.87 -8.39 -18.33
C ASP A 94 18.99 -7.45 -17.11
N TYR A 95 18.24 -7.73 -16.03
CA TYR A 95 18.37 -7.02 -14.77
C TYR A 95 19.51 -7.61 -13.93
N PHE A 96 20.42 -6.75 -13.47
CA PHE A 96 21.28 -7.09 -12.33
C PHE A 96 20.50 -7.01 -11.02
N TYR A 97 19.70 -5.95 -10.84
CA TYR A 97 18.80 -5.73 -9.70
C TYR A 97 17.55 -4.97 -10.15
N GLN A 98 16.42 -5.22 -9.51
CA GLN A 98 15.16 -4.54 -9.77
C GLN A 98 14.41 -4.27 -8.46
N GLU A 99 14.63 -3.09 -7.89
CA GLU A 99 14.03 -2.69 -6.60
C GLU A 99 12.87 -1.68 -6.75
N LEU A 100 12.76 -1.06 -7.92
CA LEU A 100 11.70 -0.08 -8.19
C LEU A 100 10.36 -0.78 -8.39
N TYR A 101 9.35 -0.30 -7.64
CA TYR A 101 7.98 -0.71 -7.81
C TYR A 101 7.32 0.00 -9.01
N TRP A 102 6.66 -0.77 -9.85
CA TRP A 102 5.84 -0.30 -10.98
C TRP A 102 4.46 -0.92 -10.88
N GLY A 103 3.41 -0.15 -11.20
CA GLY A 103 2.03 -0.60 -11.03
C GLY A 103 1.16 0.39 -10.26
N ALA A 104 -0.08 -0.02 -10.01
CA ALA A 104 -1.04 0.74 -9.21
C ALA A 104 -0.63 0.74 -7.74
N PHE A 105 -0.93 1.81 -7.00
CA PHE A 105 -0.72 1.87 -5.57
C PHE A 105 -1.93 2.49 -4.88
N SER A 106 -2.15 2.10 -3.62
CA SER A 106 -3.15 2.74 -2.77
C SER A 106 -2.69 2.84 -1.32
N ARG A 107 -3.17 3.88 -0.63
CA ARG A 107 -3.07 4.02 0.80
C ARG A 107 -4.27 4.77 1.36
N SER A 108 -4.92 4.17 2.35
CA SER A 108 -5.96 4.82 3.14
C SER A 108 -5.44 5.06 4.56
N ILE A 109 -5.72 6.25 5.10
CA ILE A 109 -5.20 6.74 6.37
C ILE A 109 -6.39 7.23 7.19
N LEU A 110 -6.68 6.56 8.30
CA LEU A 110 -7.59 7.09 9.30
C LEU A 110 -6.88 8.25 10.03
N LEU A 111 -7.52 9.41 10.06
CA LEU A 111 -7.00 10.61 10.67
C LEU A 111 -7.22 10.58 12.18
N PRO A 112 -6.24 11.03 12.98
CA PRO A 112 -6.38 11.10 14.44
C PRO A 112 -7.36 12.19 14.93
N GLN A 113 -7.79 13.09 14.04
CA GLN A 113 -8.74 14.16 14.30
C GLN A 113 -9.50 14.48 13.01
N GLU A 114 -10.75 14.93 13.15
CA GLU A 114 -11.54 15.43 12.01
C GLU A 114 -10.88 16.64 11.34
N VAL A 115 -11.00 16.71 10.01
CA VAL A 115 -10.46 17.78 9.16
C VAL A 115 -11.57 18.45 8.35
N ASP A 116 -11.30 19.68 7.94
CA ASP A 116 -12.09 20.40 6.95
C ASP A 116 -11.67 19.96 5.55
N ALA A 117 -12.47 19.08 4.94
CA ALA A 117 -12.16 18.50 3.63
C ALA A 117 -12.29 19.52 2.50
N ASP A 118 -13.16 20.54 2.65
CA ASP A 118 -13.40 21.56 1.63
C ASP A 118 -12.22 22.53 1.51
N GLU A 119 -11.46 22.72 2.60
CA GLU A 119 -10.26 23.57 2.66
C GLU A 119 -8.95 22.78 2.51
N ALA A 120 -9.02 21.48 2.24
CA ALA A 120 -7.84 20.64 2.02
C ALA A 120 -7.09 21.03 0.74
N GLN A 121 -5.75 20.97 0.79
CA GLN A 121 -4.89 21.32 -0.34
C GLN A 121 -3.88 20.21 -0.63
N ALA A 122 -3.69 19.88 -1.90
CA ALA A 122 -2.68 18.93 -2.35
C ALA A 122 -1.73 19.57 -3.35
N THR A 123 -0.43 19.38 -3.16
CA THR A 123 0.60 19.90 -4.07
C THR A 123 1.66 18.84 -4.36
N ILE A 124 2.20 18.87 -5.57
CA ILE A 124 3.32 18.01 -5.97
C ILE A 124 4.51 18.89 -6.34
N LYS A 125 5.65 18.64 -5.70
CA LYS A 125 6.91 19.31 -6.02
C LYS A 125 8.03 18.30 -6.04
N ASN A 126 8.76 18.23 -7.16
CA ASN A 126 9.90 17.32 -7.33
C ASN A 126 9.59 15.84 -7.02
N GLY A 127 8.38 15.37 -7.36
CA GLY A 127 7.94 14.00 -7.09
C GLY A 127 7.53 13.72 -5.64
N LEU A 128 7.41 14.75 -4.79
CA LEU A 128 6.86 14.65 -3.45
C LEU A 128 5.45 15.25 -3.43
N LEU A 129 4.46 14.42 -3.11
CA LEU A 129 3.09 14.84 -2.85
C LEU A 129 3.00 15.30 -1.39
N THR A 130 2.43 16.48 -1.17
CA THR A 130 2.13 17.03 0.16
C THR A 130 0.66 17.41 0.21
N ILE A 131 -0.06 16.88 1.20
CA ILE A 131 -1.47 17.14 1.45
C ILE A 131 -1.59 17.85 2.80
N HIS A 132 -2.14 19.06 2.77
CA HIS A 132 -2.46 19.88 3.95
C HIS A 132 -3.94 19.72 4.27
N LEU A 133 -4.24 19.33 5.51
CA LEU A 133 -5.58 19.03 5.99
C LEU A 133 -5.88 19.90 7.21
N PRO A 134 -6.54 21.05 7.04
CA PRO A 134 -6.93 21.91 8.16
C PRO A 134 -7.80 21.13 9.15
N LYS A 135 -7.50 21.22 10.45
CA LYS A 135 -8.27 20.52 11.48
C LYS A 135 -9.64 21.16 11.65
N LEU A 136 -10.67 20.32 11.74
CA LEU A 136 -12.03 20.77 12.00
C LEU A 136 -12.14 21.25 13.46
N ASP A 137 -12.55 22.51 13.60
CA ASP A 137 -13.03 23.21 14.81
C ASP A 137 -12.54 22.67 16.17
N LYS A 138 -11.36 23.11 16.62
CA LYS A 138 -10.78 22.76 17.95
C LYS A 138 -11.61 23.20 19.16
N ALA A 139 -12.62 24.06 18.97
CA ALA A 139 -13.20 24.87 20.05
C ALA A 139 -14.64 24.51 20.41
N ARG A 140 -15.30 23.60 19.68
CA ARG A 140 -16.72 23.32 19.91
C ARG A 140 -16.94 22.28 21.01
N VAL A 141 -16.79 22.70 22.26
CA VAL A 141 -17.18 21.90 23.42
C VAL A 141 -18.69 21.98 23.62
N ALA A 142 -19.43 20.94 23.23
CA ALA A 142 -20.85 20.83 23.53
C ALA A 142 -21.06 20.35 24.97
N LYS A 143 -21.58 21.22 25.84
CA LYS A 143 -22.05 20.81 27.18
C LYS A 143 -23.42 20.15 27.06
N LEU A 144 -23.47 18.86 27.37
CA LEU A 144 -24.74 18.12 27.40
C LEU A 144 -25.41 18.27 28.77
N LYS A 145 -26.70 18.60 28.77
CA LYS A 145 -27.53 18.55 29.98
C LYS A 145 -28.14 17.16 30.08
N VAL A 146 -27.75 16.41 31.11
CA VAL A 146 -28.33 15.10 31.40
C VAL A 146 -29.79 15.30 31.82
N LYS A 147 -30.69 14.57 31.18
CA LYS A 147 -32.10 14.47 31.57
C LYS A 147 -32.35 13.06 32.11
N ASN A 148 -33.20 12.97 33.12
CA ASN A 148 -33.70 11.68 33.58
C ASN A 148 -34.69 11.13 32.55
N GLU A 149 -34.69 9.80 32.42
CA GLU A 149 -35.67 9.03 31.64
C GLU A 149 -37.07 9.07 32.28
#